data_AF-A0A7V4J2P6-F1
#
_entry.id   AF-A0A7V4J2P6-F1
#
_cell.length_a   1.000
_cell.length_b   1.000
_cell.length_c   1.000
_cell.angle_alpha   90.00
_cell.angle_beta   90.00
_cell.angle_gamma   90.00
#
_symmetry.space_group_name_H-M   'P 1'
#
loop_
_entity.id
_entity.type
_entity.pdbx_description
1 polymer ?
#
loop_
_entity_poly.entity_id
_entity_poly.type
_entity_poly.pdbx_seq_one_letter_code
_entity_poly.pdbx_strand_id
1 'polypeptide(L)'
;MSSSIQIQVQSLAIKPVVPIGCEQPVSETLPVVVERIVRELQPERIVLFGSYAEGTPTSHSDVDLLIVLDTDAPLKDRSWEVSRLLIPRPFPVDILVRTPREIEQGLAKGDTFLCQILTSGKVLYERRK
;
A
#
# COMPACT_ATOMS: atom_id res chain seq x y z
N MET A 1 -17.96 -14.52 -14.63
CA MET A 1 -17.86 -13.11 -15.04
C MET A 1 -16.62 -12.54 -14.40
N SER A 2 -15.48 -12.57 -15.11
CA SER A 2 -14.20 -12.10 -14.60
C SER A 2 -14.21 -10.57 -14.56
N SER A 3 -14.48 -10.00 -13.39
CA SER A 3 -14.25 -8.58 -13.15
C SER A 3 -12.75 -8.32 -13.26
N SER A 4 -12.32 -7.69 -14.35
CA SER A 4 -10.93 -7.30 -14.56
C SER A 4 -10.48 -6.40 -13.41
N ILE A 5 -9.56 -6.90 -12.58
CA ILE A 5 -8.91 -6.15 -11.51
C ILE A 5 -8.12 -5.02 -12.18
N GLN A 6 -8.56 -3.77 -12.05
CA GLN A 6 -7.79 -2.62 -12.53
C GLN A 6 -6.75 -2.22 -11.47
N ILE A 7 -5.55 -2.78 -11.58
CA ILE A 7 -4.38 -2.34 -10.81
C ILE A 7 -3.79 -1.13 -11.54
N GLN A 8 -3.77 0.03 -10.87
CA GLN A 8 -3.29 1.28 -11.49
C GLN A 8 -1.76 1.48 -11.37
N VAL A 9 -1.05 0.55 -10.71
CA VAL A 9 0.39 0.67 -10.45
C VAL A 9 1.21 0.86 -11.74
N GLN A 10 0.84 0.19 -12.84
CA GLN A 10 1.56 0.29 -14.12
C GLN A 10 1.42 1.66 -14.81
N SER A 11 0.43 2.47 -14.41
CA SER A 11 0.22 3.83 -14.93
C SER A 11 0.85 4.92 -14.06
N LEU A 12 1.32 4.57 -12.86
CA LEU A 12 1.93 5.51 -11.94
C LEU A 12 3.43 5.65 -12.24
N ALA A 13 3.89 6.88 -12.46
CA ALA A 13 5.32 7.19 -12.56
C ALA A 13 6.00 7.01 -11.19
N ILE A 14 6.44 5.79 -10.91
CA ILE A 14 7.26 5.44 -9.74
C ILE A 14 8.72 5.43 -10.20
N LYS A 15 9.59 6.15 -9.49
CA LYS A 15 11.01 6.18 -9.84
C LYS A 15 11.62 4.78 -9.69
N PRO A 16 12.45 4.32 -10.64
CA PRO A 16 13.08 3.00 -10.61
C PRO A 16 14.29 2.98 -9.65
N VAL A 17 14.04 3.24 -8.37
CA VAL A 17 15.06 3.18 -7.31
C VAL A 17 15.17 1.74 -6.81
N VAL A 18 16.41 1.26 -6.68
CA VAL A 18 16.75 -0.01 -6.05
C VAL A 18 17.15 0.26 -4.59
N PRO A 19 16.38 -0.20 -3.59
CA PRO A 19 16.75 -0.07 -2.19
C PRO A 19 18.00 -0.89 -1.86
N ILE A 20 18.73 -0.48 -0.81
CA ILE A 20 19.89 -1.23 -0.33
C ILE A 20 19.48 -2.65 0.06
N GLY A 21 20.24 -3.63 -0.43
CA GLY A 21 19.99 -5.05 -0.17
C GLY A 21 18.93 -5.69 -1.04
N CYS A 22 18.42 -4.98 -2.06
CA CYS A 22 17.45 -5.50 -3.03
C CYS A 22 18.06 -5.65 -4.42
N GLU A 23 17.50 -6.58 -5.20
CA GLU A 23 18.00 -6.90 -6.55
C GLU A 23 17.29 -6.11 -7.65
N GLN A 24 16.04 -5.72 -7.41
CA GLN A 24 15.16 -5.11 -8.42
C GLN A 24 14.63 -3.74 -7.94
N PRO A 25 14.34 -2.81 -8.87
CA PRO A 25 13.77 -1.52 -8.51
C PRO A 25 12.32 -1.65 -8.04
N VAL A 26 11.91 -0.77 -7.12
CA VAL A 26 10.54 -0.77 -6.57
C VAL A 26 9.47 -0.66 -7.66
N SER A 27 9.75 0.05 -8.75
CA SER A 27 8.83 0.18 -9.90
C SER A 27 8.46 -1.16 -10.55
N GLU A 28 9.33 -2.18 -10.46
CA GLU A 28 9.08 -3.51 -11.02
C GLU A 28 8.43 -4.45 -10.00
N THR A 29 8.82 -4.35 -8.73
CA THR A 29 8.39 -5.27 -7.68
C THR A 29 7.08 -4.85 -7.01
N LEU A 30 6.78 -3.55 -6.90
CA LEU A 30 5.58 -3.05 -6.26
C LEU A 30 4.27 -3.50 -6.95
N PRO A 31 4.16 -3.50 -8.30
CA PRO A 31 2.98 -4.05 -8.96
C PRO A 31 2.68 -5.51 -8.55
N VAL A 32 3.71 -6.35 -8.45
CA VAL A 32 3.60 -7.76 -8.05
C VAL A 32 3.12 -7.89 -6.60
N VAL A 33 3.66 -7.06 -5.70
CA VAL A 33 3.23 -7.00 -4.30
C VAL A 33 1.76 -6.58 -4.19
N VAL A 34 1.36 -5.53 -4.91
CA VAL A 34 -0.02 -5.04 -4.91
C VAL A 34 -0.97 -6.11 -5.44
N GLU A 35 -0.64 -6.77 -6.54
CA GLU A 35 -1.44 -7.86 -7.09
C GLU A 35 -1.61 -9.02 -6.09
N ARG A 36 -0.53 -9.40 -5.41
CA ARG A 36 -0.57 -10.44 -4.37
C ARG A 36 -1.49 -10.05 -3.21
N ILE A 37 -1.38 -8.82 -2.70
CA ILE A 37 -2.26 -8.33 -1.63
C ILE A 37 -3.72 -8.33 -2.10
N VAL A 38 -3.99 -7.84 -3.32
CA VAL A 38 -5.35 -7.78 -3.87
C VAL A 38 -5.96 -9.17 -4.00
N ARG A 39 -5.20 -10.14 -4.50
CA ARG A 39 -5.68 -11.51 -4.71
C ARG A 39 -5.98 -12.23 -3.40
N GLU A 40 -5.10 -12.10 -2.41
CA GLU A 40 -5.18 -12.89 -1.18
C GLU A 40 -6.10 -12.24 -0.12
N LEU A 41 -6.11 -10.90 -0.02
CA LEU A 41 -6.81 -10.19 1.05
C LEU A 41 -8.01 -9.36 0.60
N GLN A 42 -8.19 -9.15 -0.71
CA GLN A 42 -9.32 -8.41 -1.27
C GLN A 42 -9.60 -7.06 -0.57
N PRO A 43 -8.58 -6.19 -0.41
CA PRO A 43 -8.74 -4.92 0.27
C PRO A 43 -9.74 -4.00 -0.44
N GLU A 44 -10.22 -2.99 0.27
CA GLU A 44 -11.00 -1.92 -0.33
C GLU A 44 -10.11 -0.98 -1.14
N ARG A 45 -8.93 -0.66 -0.61
CA ARG A 45 -8.01 0.32 -1.18
C ARG A 45 -6.58 0.04 -0.76
N ILE A 46 -5.63 0.30 -1.64
CA ILE A 46 -4.19 0.34 -1.35
C ILE A 46 -3.66 1.71 -1.81
N VAL A 47 -3.01 2.43 -0.91
CA VAL A 47 -2.45 3.76 -1.16
C VAL A 47 -0.95 3.73 -0.86
N LEU A 48 -0.14 4.14 -1.84
CA LEU A 48 1.27 4.45 -1.65
C LEU A 48 1.40 5.86 -1.07
N PHE A 49 2.16 6.02 -0.01
CA PHE A 49 2.49 7.33 0.53
C PHE A 49 4.01 7.48 0.72
N GLY A 50 4.42 8.55 1.40
CA GLY A 50 5.83 8.83 1.66
C GLY A 50 6.64 9.13 0.40
N SER A 51 7.94 8.87 0.48
CA SER A 51 8.92 9.34 -0.51
C SER A 51 8.66 8.84 -1.94
N TYR A 52 8.17 7.60 -2.09
CA TYR A 52 7.82 7.04 -3.40
C TYR A 52 6.56 7.69 -4.00
N ALA A 53 5.59 8.08 -3.17
CA ALA A 53 4.44 8.85 -3.62
C ALA A 53 4.86 10.27 -4.05
N GLU A 54 5.69 10.92 -3.25
CA GLU A 54 6.19 12.29 -3.49
C GLU A 54 7.19 12.40 -4.65
N GLY A 55 7.76 11.27 -5.07
CA GLY A 55 8.71 11.22 -6.19
C GLY A 55 10.15 11.58 -5.80
N THR A 56 10.48 11.56 -4.52
CA THR A 56 11.83 11.79 -3.97
C THR A 56 12.43 10.56 -3.25
N PRO A 57 12.19 9.30 -3.65
CA PRO A 57 12.79 8.15 -3.00
C PRO A 57 14.32 8.12 -3.20
N THR A 58 15.01 7.55 -2.22
CA THR A 58 16.44 7.26 -2.22
C THR A 58 16.67 5.76 -2.05
N SER A 59 17.91 5.30 -2.18
CA SER A 59 18.25 3.88 -1.92
C SER A 59 18.03 3.44 -0.47
N HIS A 60 17.82 4.37 0.46
CA HIS A 60 17.49 4.09 1.87
C HIS A 60 16.00 4.21 2.16
N SER A 61 15.18 4.55 1.15
CA SER A 61 13.76 4.76 1.34
C SER A 61 13.00 3.43 1.41
N ASP A 62 12.15 3.31 2.41
CA ASP A 62 11.13 2.27 2.51
C ASP A 62 9.96 2.57 1.56
N VAL A 63 9.20 1.53 1.24
CA VAL A 63 7.92 1.66 0.54
C VAL A 63 6.79 1.73 1.58
N ASP A 64 6.11 2.86 1.65
CA ASP A 64 5.04 3.08 2.62
C ASP A 64 3.65 2.79 2.03
N LEU A 65 2.92 1.84 2.62
CA LEU A 65 1.60 1.42 2.13
C LEU A 65 0.53 1.56 3.19
N LEU A 66 -0.56 2.26 2.85
CA LEU A 66 -1.83 2.19 3.56
C LEU A 66 -2.70 1.15 2.87
N ILE A 67 -3.13 0.14 3.63
CA ILE A 67 -4.03 -0.92 3.16
C ILE A 67 -5.33 -0.82 3.95
N VAL A 68 -6.43 -0.66 3.22
CA VAL A 68 -7.77 -0.57 3.80
C VAL A 68 -8.44 -1.92 3.67
N LEU A 69 -8.65 -2.60 4.79
CA LEU A 69 -9.30 -3.92 4.87
C LEU A 69 -10.62 -3.77 5.63
N ASP A 70 -11.73 -4.19 5.02
CA ASP A 70 -13.02 -4.30 5.70
C ASP A 70 -13.08 -5.63 6.45
N THR A 71 -12.86 -5.58 7.76
CA THR A 71 -12.73 -6.77 8.63
C THR A 71 -12.86 -6.37 10.10
N ASP A 72 -13.29 -7.32 10.93
CA ASP A 72 -13.36 -7.18 12.38
C ASP A 72 -12.10 -7.69 13.10
N ALA A 73 -11.09 -8.16 12.36
CA ALA A 73 -9.87 -8.69 12.94
C ALA A 73 -9.06 -7.62 13.72
N PRO A 74 -8.39 -7.99 14.83
CA PRO A 74 -7.51 -7.07 15.56
C PRO A 74 -6.40 -6.50 14.67
N LEU A 75 -5.98 -5.26 14.94
CA LEU A 75 -4.92 -4.58 14.16
C LEU A 75 -3.65 -5.42 14.00
N LYS A 76 -3.21 -6.05 15.08
CA LYS A 76 -2.02 -6.91 15.08
C LYS A 76 -2.12 -8.03 14.05
N ASP A 77 -3.28 -8.70 13.99
CA ASP A 77 -3.48 -9.86 13.13
C ASP A 77 -3.56 -9.42 11.66
N ARG A 78 -4.25 -8.30 11.39
CA ARG A 78 -4.31 -7.68 10.06
C ARG A 78 -2.92 -7.27 9.55
N SER A 79 -2.15 -6.56 10.38
CA SER A 79 -0.78 -6.14 10.01
C SER A 79 0.15 -7.33 9.81
N TRP A 80 0.04 -8.37 10.65
CA TRP A 80 0.80 -9.59 10.48
C TRP A 80 0.43 -10.33 9.20
N GLU A 81 -0.85 -10.39 8.87
CA GLU A 81 -1.36 -11.04 7.67
C GLU A 81 -0.87 -10.37 6.38
N VAL A 82 -0.87 -9.04 6.30
CA VAL A 82 -0.23 -8.36 5.17
C VAL A 82 1.27 -8.65 5.18
N SER A 83 1.94 -8.49 6.32
CA SER A 83 3.39 -8.61 6.44
C SER A 83 3.91 -9.98 5.99
N ARG A 84 3.24 -11.07 6.38
CA ARG A 84 3.61 -12.44 5.97
C ARG A 84 3.45 -12.68 4.48
N LEU A 85 2.49 -12.04 3.82
CA LEU A 85 2.29 -12.18 2.37
C LEU A 85 3.42 -11.56 1.57
N LEU A 86 4.21 -10.69 2.17
CA LEU A 86 5.36 -10.05 1.53
C LEU A 86 6.65 -10.85 1.72
N ILE A 87 6.61 -12.08 2.23
CA ILE A 87 7.80 -12.92 2.39
C ILE A 87 8.00 -13.79 1.13
N PRO A 88 9.25 -13.90 0.59
CA PRO A 88 10.43 -13.09 0.92
C PRO A 88 10.24 -11.62 0.51
N ARG A 89 10.78 -10.67 1.30
CA ARG A 89 10.57 -9.23 1.06
C ARG A 89 11.31 -8.76 -0.20
N PRO A 90 10.61 -8.23 -1.21
CA PRO A 90 11.27 -7.70 -2.40
C PRO A 90 11.90 -6.32 -2.17
N PHE A 91 11.44 -5.59 -1.14
CA PHE A 91 11.95 -4.29 -0.73
C PHE A 91 11.62 -4.00 0.74
N PRO A 92 12.32 -3.05 1.38
CA PRO A 92 11.94 -2.49 2.69
C PRO A 92 10.57 -1.82 2.59
N VAL A 93 9.67 -2.14 3.53
CA VAL A 93 8.26 -1.75 3.43
C VAL A 93 7.67 -1.51 4.82
N ASP A 94 7.02 -0.36 4.96
CA ASP A 94 6.23 0.01 6.13
C ASP A 94 4.74 -0.10 5.79
N ILE A 95 4.01 -0.83 6.61
CA ILE A 95 2.61 -1.17 6.36
C ILE A 95 1.74 -0.54 7.44
N LEU A 96 0.85 0.34 7.03
CA LEU A 96 -0.28 0.82 7.83
C LEU A 96 -1.55 0.12 7.38
N VAL A 97 -2.19 -0.64 8.27
CA VAL A 97 -3.48 -1.30 7.99
C VAL A 97 -4.60 -0.61 8.76
N ARG A 98 -5.69 -0.27 8.08
CA ARG A 98 -6.87 0.34 8.68
C ARG A 98 -8.16 -0.28 8.15
N THR A 99 -9.23 -0.25 8.93
CA THR A 99 -10.58 -0.47 8.43
C THR A 99 -11.18 0.82 7.88
N PRO A 100 -12.21 0.75 7.01
CA PRO A 100 -12.94 1.94 6.57
C PRO A 100 -13.45 2.77 7.77
N ARG A 101 -13.98 2.10 8.79
CA ARG A 101 -14.45 2.73 10.02
C ARG A 101 -13.34 3.44 10.80
N GLU A 102 -12.16 2.83 10.91
CA GLU A 102 -11.00 3.45 11.58
C GLU A 102 -10.52 4.70 10.83
N ILE A 103 -10.61 4.71 9.48
CA ILE A 103 -10.30 5.88 8.66
C ILE A 103 -11.30 7.00 8.94
N GLU A 104 -12.61 6.72 8.87
CA GLU A 104 -13.65 7.71 9.13
C GLU A 104 -13.51 8.31 10.53
N GLN A 105 -13.27 7.48 11.55
CA GLN A 105 -13.05 7.93 12.91
C GLN A 105 -11.77 8.76 13.06
N GLY A 106 -10.68 8.38 12.38
CA GLY A 106 -9.44 9.14 12.39
C GLY A 106 -9.63 10.53 11.79
N LEU A 107 -10.27 10.62 10.63
CA LEU A 107 -10.57 11.88 9.97
C LEU A 107 -11.49 12.77 10.82
N ALA A 108 -12.53 12.20 11.43
CA ALA A 108 -13.42 12.94 12.33
C ALA A 108 -12.69 13.49 13.58
N LYS A 109 -11.61 12.83 14.01
CA LYS A 109 -10.76 13.26 15.13
C LYS A 109 -9.62 14.19 14.71
N GLY A 110 -9.52 14.53 13.42
CA GLY A 110 -8.46 15.40 12.91
C GLY A 110 -7.10 14.72 12.81
N ASP A 111 -7.05 13.41 12.54
CA ASP A 111 -5.80 12.70 12.24
C ASP A 111 -5.17 13.28 10.96
N THR A 112 -4.21 14.19 11.14
CA THR A 112 -3.55 14.91 10.05
C THR A 112 -2.71 13.99 9.18
N PHE A 113 -2.18 12.91 9.74
CA PHE A 113 -1.38 11.94 9.00
C PHE A 113 -2.25 11.11 8.06
N LEU A 114 -3.39 10.60 8.53
CA LEU A 114 -4.36 9.94 7.65
C LEU A 114 -4.90 10.89 6.59
N CYS A 115 -5.18 12.15 6.95
CA CYS A 115 -5.61 13.17 5.99
C CYS A 115 -4.57 13.39 4.88
N GLN A 116 -3.30 13.52 5.26
CA GLN A 116 -2.19 13.66 4.31
C GLN A 116 -2.11 12.44 3.38
N ILE A 117 -2.07 11.22 3.92
CA ILE A 117 -1.99 9.98 3.13
C ILE A 117 -3.13 9.91 2.11
N LEU A 118 -4.36 10.22 2.52
CA LEU A 118 -5.53 10.13 1.65
C LEU A 118 -5.61 11.26 0.61
N THR A 119 -4.93 12.38 0.84
CA THR A 119 -4.93 13.55 -0.06
C THR A 119 -3.77 13.51 -1.06
N SER A 120 -2.55 13.21 -0.59
CA SER A 120 -1.34 13.24 -1.42
C SER A 120 -0.83 11.86 -1.84
N GLY A 121 -1.33 10.79 -1.20
CA GLY A 121 -0.95 9.43 -1.55
C GLY A 121 -1.42 9.05 -2.95
N LYS A 122 -0.67 8.14 -3.58
CA LYS A 122 -1.01 7.55 -4.88
C LYS A 122 -1.86 6.31 -4.65
N VAL A 123 -3.10 6.31 -5.12
CA VAL A 123 -3.96 5.12 -5.09
C VAL A 123 -3.41 4.08 -6.06
N LEU A 124 -2.95 2.95 -5.52
CA LEU A 124 -2.41 1.82 -6.30
C LEU A 124 -3.53 0.88 -6.76
N TYR A 125 -4.54 0.74 -5.91
CA TYR A 125 -5.72 -0.09 -6.12
C TYR A 125 -6.90 0.48 -5.35
N GLU A 126 -8.08 0.40 -5.96
CA GLU A 126 -9.35 0.70 -5.32
C GLU A 126 -10.43 -0.24 -5.87
N ARG A 127 -11.16 -0.88 -4.97
CA ARG A 127 -12.27 -1.77 -5.31
C ARG A 127 -13.45 -0.93 -5.78
N ARG A 128 -13.84 -1.09 -7.04
CA ARG A 128 -15.06 -0.48 -7.58
C ARG A 128 -16.27 -1.04 -6.83
N LYS A 129 -17.12 -0.15 -6.31
CA LYS A 129 -18.45 -0.50 -5.77
C LYS A 129 -19.44 -0.76 -6.90
#